data_AF-A0A945KJA5-F1
#
_entry.id   AF-A0A945KJA5-F1
#
_cell.length_a   1.000
_cell.length_b   1.000
_cell.length_c   1.000
_cell.angle_alpha   90.00
_cell.angle_beta   90.00
_cell.angle_gamma   90.00
#
_symmetry.space_group_name_H-M   'P 1'
#
loop_
_entity.id
_entity.type
_entity.pdbx_description
1 polymer ?
#
loop_
_entity_poly.entity_id
_entity_poly.type
_entity_poly.pdbx_seq_one_letter_code
_entity_poly.pdbx_strand_id
1 'polypeptide(L)' 'MRLEHFITCSPGVEPILHAEVKALRLSNVEQQVGGVRFIGSMHDAWRANLELRTAIRVLQRLDRFAAPDA' A
#
# COMPACT_ATOMS: atom_id res chain seq x y z
N MET A 1 -2.82 -15.84 -5.68
CA MET A 1 -3.52 -15.32 -4.48
C MET A 1 -3.40 -13.80 -4.49
N ARG A 2 -4.51 -13.08 -4.35
CA ARG A 2 -4.50 -11.61 -4.28
C ARG A 2 -4.63 -11.20 -2.82
N LEU A 3 -3.71 -10.37 -2.36
CA LEU A 3 -3.53 -9.92 -0.98
C LEU A 3 -3.73 -8.41 -0.90
N GLU A 4 -4.24 -7.95 0.24
CA GLU A 4 -4.32 -6.52 0.52
C GLU A 4 -2.99 -6.00 1.09
N HIS A 5 -2.51 -4.90 0.54
CA HIS A 5 -1.32 -4.22 0.99
C HIS A 5 -1.60 -2.74 1.25
N PHE A 6 -0.83 -2.16 2.16
CA PHE A 6 -0.83 -0.74 2.46
C PHE A 6 0.59 -0.20 2.36
N ILE A 7 0.76 0.88 1.60
CA ILE A 7 2.04 1.55 1.40
C ILE A 7 2.00 2.87 2.17
N THR A 8 2.84 3.03 3.19
CA THR A 8 2.87 4.23 4.04
C THR A 8 3.73 5.32 3.41
N CYS A 9 3.40 6.59 3.65
CA CYS A 9 4.25 7.75 3.30
C CYS A 9 4.09 8.89 4.31
N SER A 10 4.90 9.93 4.19
CA SER A 10 4.76 11.15 4.99
C SER A 10 3.45 11.88 4.65
N PRO A 11 2.80 12.55 5.62
CA PRO A 11 1.59 13.32 5.36
C PRO A 11 1.79 14.36 4.23
N GLY A 12 0.83 14.43 3.30
CA GLY A 12 0.87 15.31 2.11
C GLY A 12 1.54 14.68 0.88
N VAL A 13 2.22 13.53 1.02
CA VAL A 13 2.89 12.83 -0.08
C VAL A 13 1.95 11.83 -0.77
N GLU A 14 0.77 11.56 -0.21
CA GLU A 14 -0.16 10.54 -0.69
C GLU A 14 -0.52 10.68 -2.19
N PRO A 15 -0.76 11.89 -2.74
CA PRO A 15 -1.03 12.04 -4.17
C PRO A 15 0.14 11.63 -5.06
N ILE A 16 1.38 11.87 -4.61
CA ILE A 16 2.61 11.52 -5.35
C ILE A 16 2.81 10.01 -5.30
N LEU A 17 2.72 9.41 -4.10
CA LEU A 17 2.81 7.97 -3.93
C LEU A 17 1.73 7.25 -4.76
N HIS A 18 0.50 7.77 -4.77
CA HIS A 18 -0.61 7.22 -5.54
C HIS A 18 -0.32 7.24 -7.05
N ALA A 19 0.31 8.30 -7.56
CA ALA A 19 0.75 8.37 -8.96
C ALA A 19 1.84 7.33 -9.27
N GLU A 20 2.84 7.15 -8.40
CA GLU A 20 3.87 6.12 -8.56
C GLU A 20 3.27 4.70 -8.59
N VAL A 21 2.38 4.40 -7.66
CA VAL A 21 1.69 3.10 -7.56
C VAL A 21 0.86 2.82 -8.82
N LYS A 22 0.17 3.84 -9.36
CA LYS A 22 -0.52 3.72 -10.66
C LYS A 22 0.45 3.50 -11.82
N ALA A 23 1.59 4.19 -11.85
CA ALA A 23 2.61 4.01 -12.87
C ALA A 23 3.20 2.59 -12.88
N LEU A 24 3.30 1.95 -11.71
CA LEU A 24 3.67 0.52 -11.58
C LEU A 24 2.60 -0.46 -12.04
N ARG A 25 1.41 0.04 -12.44
CA ARG A 25 0.24 -0.74 -12.88
C ARG A 25 -0.28 -1.71 -11.82
N LEU A 26 -0.17 -1.31 -10.55
CA LEU A 26 -0.76 -2.07 -9.45
C LEU A 26 -2.29 -1.97 -9.50
N SER A 27 -2.98 -2.99 -9.00
CA SER A 27 -4.45 -3.12 -9.11
C SER A 27 -5.18 -2.58 -7.87
N ASN A 28 -6.43 -2.13 -8.06
CA ASN A 28 -7.34 -1.67 -7.00
C ASN A 28 -6.68 -0.66 -6.04
N VAL A 29 -5.99 0.31 -6.65
CA VAL A 29 -5.22 1.34 -5.97
C VAL A 29 -6.16 2.41 -5.42
N GLU A 30 -6.02 2.71 -4.14
CA GLU A 30 -6.83 3.71 -3.43
C GLU A 30 -5.93 4.57 -2.55
N GLN A 31 -5.98 5.88 -2.73
CA GLN A 31 -5.32 6.83 -1.83
C GLN A 31 -6.08 6.89 -0.50
N GLN A 32 -5.35 6.82 0.62
CA GLN A 32 -5.91 6.93 1.97
C GLN A 32 -5.05 7.89 2.80
N VAL A 33 -5.48 8.24 4.01
CA VAL A 33 -4.67 9.09 4.90
C VAL A 33 -3.36 8.37 5.25
N GLY A 34 -2.23 9.04 5.04
CA GLY A 34 -0.90 8.51 5.35
C GLY A 34 -0.37 7.42 4.39
N GLY A 35 -1.06 7.13 3.28
CA GLY A 35 -0.60 6.09 2.37
C GLY A 35 -1.54 5.72 1.23
N VAL A 36 -1.25 4.58 0.60
CA VAL A 36 -1.98 4.03 -0.54
C VAL A 36 -2.26 2.55 -0.32
N ARG A 37 -3.51 2.13 -0.45
CA ARG A 37 -3.91 0.73 -0.46
C ARG A 37 -3.83 0.19 -1.89
N PHE A 38 -3.41 -1.06 -2.06
CA PHE A 38 -3.57 -1.79 -3.32
C PHE A 38 -3.86 -3.28 -3.07
N ILE A 39 -4.39 -3.96 -4.08
CA ILE A 39 -4.58 -5.42 -4.07
C ILE A 39 -3.62 -6.05 -5.08
N GLY A 40 -2.78 -6.98 -4.63
CA GLY A 40 -1.75 -7.59 -5.48
C GLY A 40 -1.20 -8.89 -4.94
N SER A 41 -0.32 -9.50 -5.71
CA SER A 41 0.48 -10.65 -5.30
C SER A 41 1.67 -10.22 -4.44
N MET A 42 2.39 -11.18 -3.87
CA MET A 42 3.67 -10.89 -3.19
C MET A 42 4.73 -10.33 -4.17
N HIS A 43 4.70 -10.78 -5.43
CA HIS A 43 5.57 -10.23 -6.48
C HIS A 43 5.29 -8.74 -6.74
N ASP A 44 4.01 -8.34 -6.71
CA ASP A 44 3.63 -6.92 -6.79
C ASP A 44 4.15 -6.13 -5.59
N ALA A 45 4.12 -6.72 -4.39
CA ALA A 45 4.70 -6.12 -3.20
C ALA A 45 6.22 -5.98 -3.29
N TRP A 46 6.94 -6.96 -3.83
CA TRP A 46 8.38 -6.85 -4.07
C TRP A 46 8.70 -5.75 -5.08
N ARG A 47 7.95 -5.67 -6.18
CA ARG A 47 8.08 -4.57 -7.15
C ARG A 47 7.82 -3.22 -6.51
N ALA A 48 6.79 -3.10 -5.67
CA ALA A 48 6.51 -1.89 -4.92
C ALA A 48 7.69 -1.50 -4.00
N ASN A 49 8.29 -2.46 -3.29
CA ASN A 49 9.47 -2.20 -2.44
C ASN A 49 10.69 -1.75 -3.24
N LEU A 50 10.88 -2.27 -4.46
CA LEU A 50 12.04 -1.96 -5.28
C LEU A 50 11.93 -0.61 -5.99
N GLU A 51 10.73 -0.24 -6.45
CA GLU A 51 10.55 0.84 -7.44
C GLU A 51 9.97 2.14 -6.84
N LEU A 52 9.24 2.09 -5.72
CA LEU A 52 8.59 3.27 -5.16
C LEU A 52 9.61 4.16 -4.45
N ARG A 53 9.61 5.46 -4.77
CA ARG A 53 10.61 6.41 -4.27
C ARG A 53 10.09 7.22 -3.08
N THR A 54 8.77 7.34 -2.97
CA THR A 54 8.11 8.11 -1.91
C THR A 54 7.54 7.24 -0.78
N ALA A 55 7.58 5.92 -0.94
CA ALA A 55 7.11 4.97 0.06
C ALA A 55 8.08 4.86 1.25
N ILE A 56 7.54 4.74 2.46
CA ILE A 56 8.31 4.44 3.68
C ILE A 56 8.33 2.93 3.96
N ARG A 57 7.18 2.25 3.83
CA ARG A 57 7.03 0.80 4.02
C ARG A 57 5.91 0.25 3.14
N VAL A 58 6.07 -0.99 2.68
CA VAL A 58 5.02 -1.78 2.03
C VAL A 58 4.61 -2.90 2.98
N LEU A 59 3.37 -2.87 3.46
CA LEU A 59 2.87 -3.78 4.48
C LEU A 59 1.75 -4.65 3.91
N GLN A 60 1.81 -5.97 4.15
CA GLN A 60 0.68 -6.86 3.88
C GLN A 60 -0.29 -6.85 5.06
N ARG A 61 -1.60 -6.69 4.80
CA ARG A 61 -2.62 -6.89 5.82
C ARG A 61 -2.80 -8.39 6.06
N LEU A 62 -2.55 -8.83 7.30
CA LEU A 62 -2.74 -10.23 7.69
C LEU A 62 -4.21 -10.51 8.04
N ASP A 63 -4.77 -9.69 8.93
CA ASP A 63 -6.16 -9.84 9.37
C ASP A 63 -6.70 -8.52 9.95
N ARG A 64 -8.02 -8.48 10.19
CA ARG A 64 -8.74 -7.45 10.93
C ARG A 64 -9.78 -8.12 11.81
N PHE A 65 -9.62 -7.96 13.11
CA PHE A 65 -10.52 -8.55 14.11
C PHE A 65 -11.00 -7.49 15.12
N ALA A 66 -12.12 -7.76 15.77
CA ALA A 66 -12.62 -6.95 16.86
C ALA A 66 -11.74 -7.15 18.11
N ALA A 67 -11.36 -6.06 18.77
CA ALA A 67 -10.63 -6.08 20.02
C ALA A 67 -11.43 -5.29 21.07
N PRO A 68 -12.46 -5.92 21.68
CA PRO A 68 -13.18 -5.30 22.79
C PRO A 68 -12.26 -5.15 24.01
N ASP A 69 -12.59 -4.22 24.89
CA ASP A 69 -11.98 -4.09 26.20
C ASP A 69 -12.31 -5.31 27.09
N ALA A 70 -11.53 -5.46 28.16
CA ALA A 70 -11.63 -6.56 29.12
C ALA A 70 -12.85 -6.42 30.03
#